data_AF-A0AAV3AFN9-F1
#
_entry.id   AF-A0AAV3AFN9-F1
#
_cell.length_a   1.000
_cell.length_b   1.000
_cell.length_c   1.000
_cell.angle_alpha   90.00
_cell.angle_beta   90.00
_cell.angle_gamma   90.00
#
_symmetry.space_group_name_H-M   'P 1'
#
loop_
_entity.id
_entity.type
_entity.pdbx_description
1 polymer ?
#
loop_
_entity_poly.entity_id
_entity_poly.type
_entity_poly.pdbx_seq_one_letter_code
_entity_poly.pdbx_strand_id
1 'polypeptide(L)'
;HGGWKDVDVRDKGAQKALEFALHKYNKGSNDKYVNRVSKIHRVQKQAVSGVKYIIEVDIGRTECRKPTSNPEVCAFHTDPQISK
;
A
#
# COMPACT_ATOMS: atom_id res chain seq x y z
N HIS A 1 -24.52 -12.99 0.59
CA HIS A 1 -23.16 -12.46 0.34
C HIS A 1 -22.18 -13.12 1.29
N GLY A 2 -20.94 -13.37 0.86
CA GLY A 2 -19.91 -13.90 1.76
C GLY A 2 -19.49 -12.82 2.76
N GLY A 3 -19.26 -13.19 4.02
CA GLY A 3 -18.69 -12.28 5.02
C GLY A 3 -17.22 -11.96 4.74
N TRP A 4 -16.66 -11.03 5.52
CA TRP A 4 -15.23 -10.77 5.53
C TRP A 4 -14.47 -11.97 6.08
N LYS A 5 -13.36 -12.31 5.42
CA LYS A 5 -12.44 -13.36 5.87
C LYS A 5 -11.02 -12.81 5.88
N ASP A 6 -10.31 -13.00 6.98
CA ASP A 6 -8.88 -12.71 7.04
C ASP A 6 -8.12 -13.63 6.07
N VAL A 7 -7.13 -13.07 5.39
CA VAL A 7 -6.28 -13.79 4.43
C VAL A 7 -4.82 -13.48 4.69
N ASP A 8 -3.97 -14.39 4.22
CA ASP A 8 -2.53 -14.22 4.28
C ASP A 8 -2.09 -13.00 3.44
N VAL A 9 -1.10 -12.27 3.93
CA VAL A 9 -0.49 -11.12 3.23
C VAL A 9 0.12 -11.49 1.87
N ARG A 10 0.38 -12.78 1.65
CA ARG A 10 0.85 -13.36 0.38
C ARG A 10 -0.29 -13.70 -0.58
N ASP A 11 -1.54 -13.41 -0.26
CA ASP A 11 -2.66 -13.53 -1.20
C ASP A 11 -2.37 -12.64 -2.42
N LYS A 12 -2.19 -13.29 -3.58
CA LYS A 12 -1.79 -12.61 -4.82
C LYS A 12 -2.80 -11.54 -5.25
N GLY A 13 -4.08 -11.73 -4.93
CA GLY A 13 -5.12 -10.76 -5.22
C GLY A 13 -4.98 -9.52 -4.34
N ALA A 14 -4.73 -9.73 -3.04
CA ALA A 14 -4.44 -8.65 -2.11
C ALA A 14 -3.17 -7.87 -2.48
N GLN A 15 -2.10 -8.55 -2.88
CA GLN A 15 -0.85 -7.89 -3.31
C GLN A 15 -1.07 -6.99 -4.53
N LYS A 16 -1.80 -7.47 -5.54
CA LYS A 16 -2.17 -6.66 -6.71
C LYS A 16 -3.06 -5.48 -6.35
N ALA A 17 -4.03 -5.69 -5.46
CA ALA A 17 -4.91 -4.62 -4.98
C ALA A 17 -4.11 -3.53 -4.23
N LEU A 18 -3.16 -3.94 -3.39
CA LEU A 18 -2.28 -3.04 -2.65
C LEU A 18 -1.36 -2.24 -3.59
N GLU A 19 -0.74 -2.89 -4.57
CA GLU A 19 0.10 -2.23 -5.57
C GLU A 19 -0.69 -1.17 -6.35
N PHE A 20 -1.89 -1.52 -6.80
CA PHE A 20 -2.79 -0.58 -7.47
C PHE A 20 -3.17 0.60 -6.57
N ALA A 21 -3.52 0.32 -5.31
CA ALA A 21 -3.89 1.35 -4.34
C ALA A 21 -2.72 2.31 -4.06
N LEU A 22 -1.50 1.78 -3.89
CA LEU A 22 -0.30 2.58 -3.64
C LEU A 22 0.08 3.44 -4.86
N HIS A 23 -0.07 2.91 -6.08
CA HIS A 23 0.13 3.67 -7.30
C HIS A 23 -0.86 4.86 -7.39
N LYS A 24 -2.15 4.61 -7.12
CA LYS A 24 -3.16 5.67 -7.09
C LYS A 24 -2.92 6.69 -5.98
N TYR A 25 -2.55 6.24 -4.78
CA TYR A 25 -2.20 7.10 -3.66
C TYR A 25 -1.03 8.02 -4.00
N ASN A 26 0.04 7.47 -4.57
CA ASN A 26 1.20 8.27 -4.97
C ASN A 26 0.87 9.27 -6.08
N LYS A 27 0.03 8.90 -7.06
CA LYS A 27 -0.40 9.81 -8.11
C LYS A 27 -1.30 10.94 -7.60
N GLY A 28 -2.15 10.67 -6.60
CA GLY A 28 -3.07 11.65 -6.01
C GLY A 28 -2.46 12.50 -4.88
N SER A 29 -1.35 12.05 -4.30
CA SER A 29 -0.68 12.76 -3.20
C SER A 29 0.19 13.91 -3.72
N ASN A 30 0.03 15.08 -3.11
CA ASN A 30 0.89 16.26 -3.34
C ASN A 30 2.30 16.12 -2.75
N ASP A 31 2.61 14.99 -2.11
CA ASP A 31 3.97 14.72 -1.63
C ASP A 31 4.94 14.67 -2.81
N LYS A 32 6.05 15.40 -2.68
CA LYS A 32 7.13 15.44 -3.67
C LYS A 32 7.85 14.08 -3.74
N TYR A 33 7.74 13.28 -2.69
CA TYR A 33 8.35 11.98 -2.58
C TYR A 33 7.34 10.85 -2.78
N VAL A 34 7.85 9.73 -3.27
CA VAL A 34 7.10 8.49 -3.37
C VAL A 34 6.92 7.90 -1.99
N ASN A 35 5.74 7.34 -1.74
CA ASN A 35 5.41 6.63 -0.53
C ASN A 35 5.39 5.13 -0.81
N ARG A 36 5.76 4.34 0.19
CA ARG A 36 5.74 2.87 0.16
C ARG A 36 5.05 2.33 1.39
N VAL A 37 4.54 1.10 1.28
CA VAL A 37 4.06 0.34 2.43
C VAL A 37 5.25 -0.11 3.26
N SER A 38 5.31 0.29 4.52
CA SER A 38 6.34 -0.13 5.48
C SER A 38 5.93 -1.39 6.24
N LYS A 39 4.63 -1.54 6.54
CA LYS A 39 4.09 -2.69 7.27
C LYS A 39 2.66 -2.99 6.83
N ILE A 40 2.31 -4.27 6.76
CA ILE A 40 0.93 -4.74 6.57
C ILE A 40 0.47 -5.34 7.88
N HIS A 41 -0.64 -4.82 8.44
CA HIS A 41 -1.21 -5.30 9.70
C HIS A 41 -2.26 -6.38 9.47
N ARG A 42 -3.15 -6.14 8.49
CA ARG A 42 -4.30 -7.01 8.25
C ARG A 42 -4.69 -7.00 6.78
N VAL A 43 -5.13 -8.16 6.30
CA VAL A 43 -5.75 -8.31 4.98
C VAL A 43 -7.05 -9.09 5.13
N GLN A 44 -8.14 -8.55 4.60
CA GLN A 44 -9.43 -9.19 4.56
C GLN A 44 -9.99 -9.22 3.15
N LYS A 45 -10.68 -10.30 2.79
CA LYS A 45 -11.41 -10.41 1.53
C LYS A 45 -12.88 -10.70 1.73
N GLN A 46 -13.70 -10.19 0.82
CA GLN A 46 -15.13 -10.46 0.76
C GLN A 46 -15.55 -10.85 -0.67
N ALA A 47 -16.23 -11.99 -0.79
CA ALA A 47 -16.85 -12.41 -2.04
C ALA A 47 -18.25 -11.79 -2.19
N VAL A 48 -18.40 -10.96 -3.22
CA VAL A 48 -19.65 -10.30 -3.66
C VAL A 48 -19.90 -10.65 -5.14
N SER A 49 -20.49 -9.78 -5.96
CA SER A 49 -20.46 -9.93 -7.43
C SER A 49 -19.07 -9.74 -8.06
N GLY A 50 -18.02 -9.92 -7.25
CA GLY A 50 -16.62 -9.58 -7.44
C GLY A 50 -15.87 -9.84 -6.13
N VAL A 51 -14.67 -9.27 -5.98
CA VAL A 51 -13.88 -9.40 -4.74
C VAL A 51 -13.60 -8.02 -4.17
N LYS A 52 -13.89 -7.82 -2.89
CA LYS A 52 -13.44 -6.64 -2.12
C LYS A 52 -12.27 -7.04 -1.24
N TYR A 53 -11.26 -6.16 -1.17
CA TYR A 53 -10.14 -6.28 -0.24
C TYR A 53 -10.15 -5.10 0.72
N ILE A 54 -9.92 -5.38 2.01
CA ILE A 54 -9.53 -4.38 3.02
C ILE A 54 -8.10 -4.73 3.41
N ILE A 55 -7.21 -3.75 3.31
CA ILE A 55 -5.78 -3.92 3.58
C ILE A 55 -5.37 -2.78 4.51
N GLU A 56 -5.04 -3.12 5.74
CA GLU A 56 -4.56 -2.17 6.75
C GLU A 56 -3.04 -2.14 6.72
N VAL A 57 -2.48 -0.96 6.42
CA VAL A 57 -1.05 -0.80 6.18
C VAL A 57 -0.54 0.50 6.78
N ASP A 58 0.73 0.48 7.19
CA ASP A 58 1.50 1.69 7.45
C ASP A 58 2.16 2.14 6.14
N ILE A 59 2.09 3.45 5.87
CA ILE A 59 2.71 4.07 4.72
C ILE A 59 3.86 4.95 5.20
N GLY A 60 5.05 4.76 4.62
CA GLY A 60 6.23 5.56 4.87
C GLY A 60 6.67 6.35 3.64
N ARG A 61 7.16 7.57 3.87
CA ARG A 61 7.81 8.39 2.84
C ARG A 61 9.16 7.77 2.47
N THR A 62 9.49 7.79 1.19
CA THR A 62 10.81 7.38 0.68
C THR A 62 11.68 8.57 0.32
N GLU A 63 12.95 8.31 0.03
CA GLU A 63 13.89 9.33 -0.45
C GLU A 63 13.71 9.66 -1.94
N CYS A 64 12.99 8.82 -2.69
CA CYS A 64 12.74 9.04 -4.11
C CYS A 64 11.73 10.15 -4.35
N ARG A 65 12.08 11.10 -5.21
CA ARG A 65 11.16 12.12 -5.71
C ARG A 65 10.28 11.57 -6.83
N LYS A 66 9.08 12.14 -6.97
CA LYS A 66 8.21 11.90 -8.13
C LYS A 66 8.65 12.77 -9.32
N PRO A 67 8.55 12.28 -10.57
CA PRO A 67 8.22 10.90 -10.94
C PRO A 67 9.41 9.96 -10.72
N THR A 68 9.13 8.70 -10.36
CA THR A 68 10.14 7.64 -10.30
C THR A 68 9.67 6.43 -11.09
N SER A 69 10.61 5.74 -11.75
CA SER A 69 10.32 4.53 -12.52
C SER A 69 10.33 3.27 -11.65
N ASN A 70 11.00 3.29 -10.49
CA ASN A 70 11.25 2.11 -9.66
C ASN A 70 10.94 2.38 -8.17
N PRO A 71 9.65 2.61 -7.83
CA PRO A 71 9.24 2.97 -6.48
C PRO A 71 9.55 1.87 -5.45
N GLU A 72 9.63 0.59 -5.85
CA GLU A 72 9.95 -0.53 -4.96
C GLU A 72 11.41 -0.63 -4.49
N VAL A 73 12.34 0.13 -5.09
CA VAL A 73 13.76 0.12 -4.69
C VAL A 73 14.09 1.31 -3.77
N CYS A 74 13.18 2.29 -3.68
CA CYS A 74 13.37 3.52 -2.93
C CYS A 74 13.45 3.27 -1.42
N ALA A 75 14.57 3.64 -0.79
CA ALA A 75 14.74 3.55 0.65
C ALA A 75 13.73 4.44 1.39
N PHE A 76 13.28 3.97 2.56
CA PHE A 76 12.47 4.81 3.44
C PHE A 76 13.32 5.97 3.96
N HIS A 77 12.70 7.14 4.06
CA HIS A 77 13.35 8.31 4.63
C HIS A 77 13.63 8.04 6.11
N THR A 78 14.89 8.18 6.54
CA THR A 78 15.32 7.84 7.92
C THR A 78 15.07 8.95 8.93
N ASP A 79 14.48 10.08 8.52
CA ASP A 79 14.22 11.21 9.40
C ASP A 79 13.05 10.92 10.37
N PRO A 80 13.28 10.92 11.70
CA PRO A 80 12.28 10.59 12.71
C PRO A 80 11.05 11.52 12.71
N GLN A 81 11.10 12.67 12.04
CA GLN A 81 10.01 13.66 12.04
C GLN A 81 8.80 13.29 11.17
N ILE A 82 8.87 12.19 10.40
CA ILE A 82 7.74 11.66 9.59
C ILE A 82 7.07 10.45 10.28
N SER A 83 7.34 10.23 11.56
CA SER A 83 6.48 9.41 12.40
C SER A 83 5.61 10.36 13.22
N LYS A 84 4.37 10.54 12.78
CA LYS A 84 3.33 11.19 13.58
C LYS A 84 2.15 10.26 13.67
#